data_AF-A0AAD6A4D9-F1
#
_entry.id   AF-A0AAD6A4D9-F1
#
_cell.length_a   1.000
_cell.length_b   1.000
_cell.length_c   1.000
_cell.angle_alpha   90.00
_cell.angle_beta   90.00
_cell.angle_gamma   90.00
#
_symmetry.space_group_name_H-M   'P 1'
#
loop_
_entity.id
_entity.type
_entity.pdbx_description
1 polymer ?
#
loop_
_entity_poly.entity_id
_entity_poly.type
_entity_poly.pdbx_seq_one_letter_code
_entity_poly.pdbx_strand_id
1 'polypeptide(L)'
;MRGSVSSLLQTVSREEDMSWARREQQALGRVPSRVGESLGLGGGGRAMRALVSHPSSSNPKLLPFCRGETITVLVLEQRNGWL
;
A
#
# COMPACT_ATOMS: atom_id res chain seq x y z
N MET A 1 -43.14 47.68 25.32
CA MET A 1 -41.90 48.17 24.68
C MET A 1 -40.75 47.24 25.02
N ARG A 2 -39.99 46.82 23.99
CA ARG A 2 -38.53 46.61 23.99
C ARG A 2 -37.97 45.54 24.97
N GLY A 3 -37.15 44.59 24.55
CA GLY A 3 -36.49 44.40 23.27
C GLY A 3 -35.63 43.15 23.36
N SER A 4 -35.63 42.39 22.27
CA SER A 4 -34.71 41.29 22.03
C SER A 4 -33.28 41.83 22.08
N VAL A 5 -32.47 41.35 23.02
CA VAL A 5 -31.02 41.58 22.99
C VAL A 5 -30.38 40.45 22.20
N SER A 6 -29.77 40.85 21.09
CA SER A 6 -29.11 40.03 20.09
C SER A 6 -28.07 39.10 20.70
N SER A 7 -28.19 37.81 20.38
CA SER A 7 -27.07 36.87 20.46
C SER A 7 -26.25 37.03 19.18
N LEU A 8 -25.05 37.59 19.30
CA LEU A 8 -24.08 37.60 18.21
C LEU A 8 -22.69 37.82 18.80
N LEU A 9 -22.01 36.73 19.13
CA LEU A 9 -20.59 36.62 18.83
C LEU A 9 -20.31 35.24 18.25
N GLN A 10 -20.31 35.25 16.92
CA GLN A 10 -19.23 34.67 16.13
C GLN A 10 -19.08 33.15 16.26
N THR A 11 -20.01 32.44 15.62
CA THR A 11 -19.60 31.23 14.91
C THR A 11 -18.67 31.70 13.79
N VAL A 12 -17.37 31.76 14.06
CA VAL A 12 -16.34 31.84 13.00
C VAL A 12 -16.74 30.78 11.98
N SER A 13 -16.96 31.23 10.75
CA SER A 13 -17.56 30.40 9.73
C SER A 13 -16.71 29.15 9.58
N ARG A 14 -17.34 27.99 9.79
CA ARG A 14 -16.73 26.65 9.70
C ARG A 14 -15.93 26.47 8.39
N GLU A 15 -16.21 27.27 7.38
CA GLU A 15 -15.55 27.26 6.07
C GLU A 15 -14.08 27.72 6.10
N GLU A 16 -13.70 28.74 6.90
CA GLU A 16 -12.33 29.28 6.86
C GLU A 16 -11.32 28.36 7.56
N ASP A 17 -11.76 27.68 8.63
CA ASP A 17 -10.95 26.71 9.37
C ASP A 17 -10.69 25.43 8.56
N MET A 18 -11.50 25.14 7.53
CA MET A 18 -11.33 23.96 6.66
C MET A 18 -10.53 24.26 5.38
N SER A 19 -9.88 25.42 5.29
CA SER A 19 -9.04 25.76 4.15
C SER A 19 -7.79 24.87 4.04
N TRP A 20 -7.25 24.37 5.15
CA TRP A 20 -6.21 23.34 5.15
C TRP A 20 -6.72 22.02 4.56
N ALA A 21 -7.94 21.61 4.92
CA ALA A 21 -8.55 20.36 4.46
C ALA A 21 -8.84 20.38 2.96
N ARG A 22 -9.28 21.52 2.42
CA ARG A 22 -9.53 21.67 0.97
C ARG A 22 -8.25 21.60 0.14
N ARG A 23 -7.11 22.11 0.64
CA ARG A 23 -5.81 21.97 -0.04
C ARG A 23 -5.32 20.54 -0.05
N GLU A 24 -5.44 19.83 1.07
CA GLU A 24 -5.07 18.41 1.18
C GLU A 24 -5.91 17.53 0.23
N GLN A 25 -7.22 17.78 0.14
CA GLN A 25 -8.10 16.96 -0.71
C GLN A 25 -7.86 17.10 -2.21
N GLN A 26 -7.32 18.23 -2.69
CA GLN A 26 -7.01 18.40 -4.12
C GLN A 26 -5.65 17.82 -4.52
N ALA A 27 -4.73 17.62 -3.57
CA ALA A 27 -3.38 17.11 -3.84
C ALA A 27 -3.31 15.58 -3.91
N LEU A 28 -4.33 14.86 -3.45
CA LEU A 28 -4.42 13.41 -3.61
C LEU A 28 -4.92 13.04 -5.02
N GLY A 29 -4.17 13.49 -6.02
CA GLY A 29 -4.25 12.94 -7.37
C GLY A 29 -4.17 11.42 -7.27
N ARG A 30 -5.22 10.75 -7.74
CA ARG A 30 -5.42 9.29 -7.79
C ARG A 30 -4.17 8.49 -7.39
N VAL A 31 -4.03 8.22 -6.09
CA VAL A 31 -2.95 7.36 -5.59
C VAL A 31 -3.18 6.00 -6.27
N PRO A 32 -2.27 5.51 -7.14
CA PRO A 32 -2.36 4.11 -7.53
C PRO A 32 -2.22 3.33 -6.23
N SER A 33 -3.19 2.47 -5.91
CA SER A 33 -3.09 1.55 -4.79
C SER A 33 -1.83 0.71 -4.99
N ARG A 34 -0.72 1.17 -4.41
CA ARG A 34 0.56 0.47 -4.35
C ARG A 34 0.73 -0.02 -2.93
N VAL A 35 -0.25 -0.78 -2.47
CA VAL A 35 -0.06 -1.65 -1.34
C VAL A 35 -1.06 -2.78 -1.54
N GLY A 36 -0.68 -3.70 -2.44
CA GLY A 36 -0.82 -5.09 -2.07
C GLY A 36 0.10 -5.23 -0.88
N GLU A 37 -0.43 -4.96 0.31
CA GLU A 37 0.17 -5.37 1.56
C GLU A 37 0.70 -6.77 1.31
N SER A 38 2.00 -6.91 1.51
CA SER A 38 2.60 -8.18 1.84
C SER A 38 1.66 -8.82 2.86
N LEU A 39 0.80 -9.72 2.40
CA LEU A 39 0.28 -10.80 3.21
C LEU A 39 1.53 -11.62 3.53
N GLY A 40 2.30 -11.12 4.51
CA GLY A 40 3.20 -11.86 5.34
C GLY A 40 2.34 -12.81 6.16
N LEU A 41 1.71 -13.75 5.48
CA LEU A 41 1.03 -14.87 6.08
C LEU A 41 2.13 -15.86 6.45
N GLY A 42 2.68 -15.65 7.65
CA GLY A 42 3.36 -16.68 8.44
C GLY A 42 4.61 -17.28 7.81
N GLY A 43 5.76 -16.66 8.07
CA GLY A 43 7.07 -17.22 7.76
C GLY A 43 7.96 -16.12 7.22
N GLY A 44 9.14 -15.93 7.83
CA GLY A 44 10.05 -14.80 7.56
C GLY A 44 10.66 -14.73 6.15
N GLY A 45 9.99 -15.26 5.13
CA GLY A 45 10.38 -15.16 3.74
C GLY A 45 9.86 -13.89 3.04
N ARG A 46 10.49 -13.55 1.93
CA ARG A 46 10.14 -12.41 1.07
C ARG A 46 9.32 -12.88 -0.14
N ALA A 47 8.15 -12.31 -0.35
CA ALA A 47 7.39 -12.54 -1.58
C ALA A 47 8.09 -11.87 -2.79
N MET A 48 8.27 -12.63 -3.87
CA MET A 48 8.87 -12.18 -5.13
C MET A 48 8.01 -12.62 -6.32
N ARG A 49 8.03 -11.85 -7.40
CA ARG A 49 7.26 -12.15 -8.61
C ARG A 49 8.18 -12.70 -9.70
N ALA A 50 7.83 -13.86 -10.27
CA ALA A 50 8.60 -14.50 -11.31
C ALA A 50 8.57 -13.70 -12.62
N LEU A 51 9.74 -13.36 -13.15
CA LEU A 51 9.86 -12.65 -14.43
C LEU A 51 9.80 -13.60 -15.63
N VAL A 52 10.14 -14.86 -15.44
CA VAL A 52 10.15 -15.93 -16.45
C VAL A 52 9.53 -17.18 -15.86
N SER A 53 9.14 -18.14 -16.71
CA SER A 53 8.70 -19.47 -16.25
C SER A 53 9.90 -20.40 -16.10
N HIS A 54 9.85 -21.30 -15.11
CA HIS A 54 10.78 -22.40 -14.94
C HIS A 54 9.99 -23.73 -14.88
N PRO A 55 10.11 -24.62 -15.89
CA PRO A 55 9.40 -25.88 -15.90
C PRO A 55 9.97 -26.87 -14.89
N SER A 56 9.21 -27.90 -14.56
CA SER A 56 9.69 -29.03 -13.76
C SER A 56 10.94 -29.63 -14.41
N SER A 57 11.98 -29.81 -13.60
CA SER A 57 13.25 -30.40 -14.02
C SER A 57 13.49 -31.72 -13.28
N SER A 58 14.48 -32.50 -13.73
CA SER A 58 14.93 -33.71 -13.02
C SER A 58 15.66 -33.39 -11.71
N ASN A 59 15.96 -32.12 -11.42
CA ASN A 59 16.56 -31.71 -10.16
C ASN A 59 15.44 -31.39 -9.14
N PRO A 60 15.24 -32.23 -8.11
CA PRO A 60 14.16 -32.06 -7.14
C PRO A 60 14.37 -30.83 -6.23
N LYS A 61 15.54 -30.19 -6.26
CA LYS A 61 15.84 -28.98 -5.49
C LYS A 61 15.29 -27.71 -6.14
N LEU A 62 15.01 -27.74 -7.44
CA LEU A 62 14.50 -26.58 -8.16
C LEU A 62 12.97 -26.54 -8.07
N LEU A 63 12.46 -25.46 -7.49
CA LEU A 63 11.03 -25.19 -7.45
C LEU A 63 10.55 -24.77 -8.86
N PRO A 64 9.59 -25.49 -9.48
CA PRO A 64 8.96 -25.02 -10.71
C PRO A 64 8.02 -23.84 -10.44
N PHE A 65 7.93 -22.91 -11.38
CA PHE A 65 7.04 -21.74 -11.30
C PHE A 65 6.73 -21.15 -12.67
N CYS A 66 5.62 -20.42 -12.79
CA CYS A 66 5.22 -19.72 -14.02
C CYS A 66 5.58 -18.23 -13.96
N ARG A 67 5.76 -17.61 -15.14
CA ARG A 67 5.90 -16.15 -15.26
C ARG A 67 4.71 -15.45 -14.58
N GLY A 68 5.01 -14.49 -13.71
CA GLY A 68 4.03 -13.71 -12.98
C GLY A 68 3.58 -14.33 -11.65
N GLU A 69 3.97 -15.57 -11.36
CA GLU A 69 3.68 -16.27 -10.11
C GLU A 69 4.38 -15.59 -8.92
N THR A 70 3.72 -15.62 -7.75
CA THR A 70 4.28 -15.06 -6.52
C THR A 70 4.91 -16.18 -5.71
N ILE A 71 6.22 -16.08 -5.49
CA ILE A 71 7.05 -17.08 -4.82
C ILE A 71 7.51 -16.50 -3.48
N THR A 72 7.43 -17.29 -2.41
CA THR A 72 7.97 -16.91 -1.11
C THR A 72 9.41 -17.39 -1.00
N VAL A 73 10.36 -16.45 -1.01
CA VAL A 73 11.79 -16.74 -0.85
C VAL A 73 12.13 -16.83 0.64
N LEU A 74 12.57 -18.01 1.06
CA LEU A 74 12.89 -18.29 2.47
C LEU A 74 14.33 -17.89 2.85
N VAL A 75 15.26 -17.91 1.89
CA VAL A 75 16.67 -17.56 2.11
C VAL A 75 16.97 -16.25 1.40
N LEU A 76 17.45 -15.25 2.15
CA LEU A 76 17.77 -13.93 1.58
C LEU A 76 19.17 -13.85 0.98
N GLU A 77 20.07 -14.75 1.39
CA GLU A 77 21.45 -14.75 0.93
C GLU A 77 21.58 -15.52 -0.38
N GLN A 78 21.82 -14.80 -1.47
CA GLN A 78 22.09 -15.41 -2.77
C GLN A 78 23.44 -16.14 -2.76
N ARG A 79 23.47 -17.37 -3.25
CA ARG A 79 24.69 -18.15 -3.45
C ARG A 79 24.80 -18.59 -4.89
N ASN A 80 25.85 -18.13 -5.58
CA ASN A 80 26.11 -18.46 -6.99
C ASN A 80 24.95 -18.11 -7.94
N GLY A 81 24.22 -17.02 -7.65
CA GLY A 81 23.05 -16.60 -8.42
C GLY A 81 21.76 -17.36 -8.13
N TRP A 82 21.74 -18.21 -7.10
CA TRP A 82 20.56 -18.94 -6.64
C TRP A 82 20.14 -18.50 -5.24
N LEU A 83 18.83 -18.53 -4.98
CA LEU A 83 18.19 -18.37 -3.68
C LEU A 83 17.61 -19.71 -3.22
#